data_AF-A0AAU1A9S1-F1
#
_entry.id   AF-A0AAU1A9S1-F1
#
_cell.length_a   1.000
_cell.length_b   1.000
_cell.length_c   1.000
_cell.angle_alpha   90.00
_cell.angle_beta   90.00
_cell.angle_gamma   90.00
#
_symmetry.space_group_name_H-M   'P 1'
#
loop_
_entity.id
_entity.type
_entity.pdbx_description
1 polymer ?
#
loop_
_entity_poly.entity_id
_entity_poly.type
_entity_poly.pdbx_seq_one_letter_code
_entity_poly.pdbx_strand_id
1 'polypeptide(L)'
;MNVRQKGRLEVVPAGSHRESSALPEYANLARGWNRQADLGRNPVFYDGTLTARTYRAWLNRWAVHYVVLPSGPLDSAGRQEASLIRHGLPDLKRVWSDANWKLYAVQTPTPLAAPNATLKDAGHDHLTITVHRAGTVRLRLPYSPWLTLADSHGRKVKRTRSGTGRDSPLNRAGCLMKRVESLDANRPRDVWTDLVVPHAGTYRIAAEYGLPRGSTCSGGL
;
A
#
# COMPACT_ATOMS: atom_id res chain seq x y z
N MET A 1 10.59 -1.29 16.47
CA MET A 1 9.96 -2.13 15.44
C MET A 1 9.72 -1.27 14.21
N ASN A 2 10.28 -1.61 13.04
CA ASN A 2 10.20 -0.75 11.85
C ASN A 2 8.99 -1.13 10.98
N VAL A 3 7.92 -0.33 11.04
CA VAL A 3 6.65 -0.60 10.36
C VAL A 3 6.79 -0.53 8.83
N ARG A 4 7.67 0.34 8.31
CA ARG A 4 7.96 0.48 6.86
C ARG A 4 8.45 -0.82 6.22
N GLN A 5 9.03 -1.71 7.00
CA GLN A 5 9.55 -3.00 6.53
C GLN A 5 8.52 -4.13 6.59
N LYS A 6 7.30 -3.87 7.08
CA LYS A 6 6.27 -4.88 7.30
C LYS A 6 5.04 -4.65 6.43
N GLY A 7 4.50 -3.43 6.41
CA GLY A 7 3.32 -3.10 5.62
C GLY A 7 2.82 -1.69 5.91
N ARG A 8 1.50 -1.47 5.78
CA ARG A 8 0.90 -0.17 6.08
C ARG A 8 0.53 -0.04 7.55
N LEU A 9 0.53 1.22 8.02
CA LEU A 9 -0.01 1.64 9.30
C LEU A 9 -1.34 2.35 9.08
N GLU A 10 -2.38 1.87 9.73
CA GLU A 10 -3.62 2.64 9.90
C GLU A 10 -3.53 3.46 11.18
N VAL A 11 -3.93 4.73 11.11
CA VAL A 11 -3.99 5.62 12.27
C VAL A 11 -5.41 6.13 12.38
N VAL A 12 -6.08 5.74 13.45
CA VAL A 12 -7.45 6.18 13.71
C VAL A 12 -7.45 7.71 13.84
N PRO A 13 -8.24 8.45 13.02
CA PRO A 13 -8.19 9.90 12.95
C PRO A 13 -8.34 10.58 14.31
N ALA A 14 -7.30 11.29 14.75
CA ALA A 14 -7.36 12.09 15.97
C ALA A 14 -7.92 13.48 15.65
N GLY A 15 -8.60 14.11 16.61
CA GLY A 15 -9.21 15.43 16.39
C GLY A 15 -8.20 16.54 16.09
N SER A 16 -6.93 16.34 16.43
CA SER A 16 -5.85 17.31 16.15
C SER A 16 -5.12 17.08 14.82
N HIS A 17 -5.36 15.93 14.16
CA HIS A 17 -4.68 15.49 12.94
C HIS A 17 -3.14 15.46 12.96
N ARG A 18 -2.50 15.67 14.12
CA ARG A 18 -1.03 15.73 14.29
C ARG A 18 -0.32 14.43 13.88
N GLU A 19 -1.04 13.30 13.90
CA GLU A 19 -0.55 12.01 13.43
C GLU A 19 -0.03 12.05 12.00
N SER A 20 -0.64 12.89 11.16
CA SER A 20 -0.37 12.96 9.72
C SER A 20 0.92 13.69 9.37
N SER A 21 1.51 14.42 10.31
CA SER A 21 2.80 15.12 10.14
C SER A 21 3.96 14.39 10.83
N ALA A 22 3.68 13.62 11.89
CA ALA A 22 4.73 13.00 12.71
C ALA A 22 5.04 11.54 12.35
N LEU A 23 4.05 10.77 11.90
CA LEU A 23 4.18 9.34 11.60
C LEU A 23 4.64 8.95 10.19
N PRO A 24 4.48 9.78 9.13
CA PRO A 24 4.86 9.38 7.78
C PRO A 24 6.33 8.96 7.66
N GLU A 25 7.26 9.59 8.40
CA GLU A 25 8.68 9.23 8.40
C GLU A 25 8.93 7.77 8.83
N TYR A 26 8.05 7.24 9.68
CA TYR A 26 8.19 5.93 10.34
C TYR A 26 7.27 4.85 9.76
N ALA A 27 6.31 5.21 8.90
CA ALA A 27 5.34 4.27 8.34
C ALA A 27 4.70 4.75 7.03
N ASN A 28 4.42 3.80 6.14
CA ASN A 28 3.52 4.01 5.01
C ASN A 28 2.07 3.97 5.50
N LEU A 29 1.37 5.12 5.47
CA LEU A 29 0.00 5.20 5.98
C LEU A 29 -1.00 4.50 5.04
N ALA A 30 -2.02 3.89 5.64
CA ALA A 30 -3.13 3.28 4.92
C ALA A 30 -4.14 4.32 4.45
N ARG A 31 -4.43 5.30 5.31
CA ARG A 31 -5.27 6.47 5.00
C ARG A 31 -4.50 7.76 5.22
N GLY A 32 -4.82 8.76 4.41
CA GLY A 32 -4.28 10.10 4.54
C GLY A 32 -5.29 11.04 5.18
N TRP A 33 -4.86 12.26 5.50
CA TRP A 33 -5.71 13.31 6.10
C TRP A 33 -6.69 13.96 5.13
N ASN A 34 -6.47 13.83 3.81
CA ASN A 34 -7.35 14.43 2.82
C ASN A 34 -8.68 13.66 2.74
N ARG A 35 -9.70 14.21 3.41
CA ARG A 35 -11.05 13.61 3.51
C ARG A 35 -11.71 13.38 2.15
N GLN A 36 -11.47 14.20 1.14
CA GLN A 36 -12.04 13.98 -0.20
C GLN A 36 -11.45 12.71 -0.84
N ALA A 37 -10.13 12.53 -0.71
CA ALA A 37 -9.47 11.32 -1.19
C ALA A 37 -9.88 10.08 -0.36
N ASP A 38 -10.08 10.25 0.95
CA ASP A 38 -10.48 9.16 1.84
C ASP A 38 -11.92 8.69 1.57
N LEU A 39 -12.87 9.61 1.38
CA LEU A 39 -14.26 9.29 1.01
C LEU A 39 -14.35 8.42 -0.25
N GLY A 40 -13.56 8.76 -1.28
CA GLY A 40 -13.57 8.01 -2.54
C GLY A 40 -12.93 6.62 -2.44
N ARG A 41 -11.90 6.44 -1.59
CA ARG A 41 -11.12 5.18 -1.50
C ARG A 41 -11.60 4.26 -0.40
N ASN A 42 -12.13 4.83 0.67
CA ASN A 42 -12.43 4.15 1.93
C ASN A 42 -13.88 4.39 2.39
N PRO A 43 -14.88 4.13 1.52
CA PRO A 43 -16.29 4.43 1.82
C PRO A 43 -16.82 3.72 3.06
N VAL A 44 -16.23 2.57 3.44
CA VAL A 44 -16.61 1.77 4.62
C VAL A 44 -16.60 2.57 5.93
N PHE A 45 -15.82 3.64 6.04
CA PHE A 45 -15.77 4.50 7.24
C PHE A 45 -16.83 5.61 7.24
N TYR A 46 -17.60 5.75 6.16
CA TYR A 46 -18.50 6.89 5.94
C TYR A 46 -19.92 6.49 5.55
N ASP A 47 -20.10 5.33 4.94
CA ASP A 47 -21.40 4.85 4.42
C ASP A 47 -22.26 4.10 5.44
N GLY A 48 -21.82 4.05 6.71
CA GLY A 48 -22.51 3.33 7.79
C GLY A 48 -22.33 1.80 7.76
N THR A 49 -21.51 1.26 6.86
CA THR A 49 -21.27 -0.20 6.74
C THR A 49 -20.10 -0.72 7.58
N LEU A 50 -19.53 0.11 8.47
CA LEU A 50 -18.41 -0.28 9.31
C LEU A 50 -18.84 -1.29 10.40
N THR A 51 -18.29 -2.49 10.29
CA THR A 51 -18.47 -3.62 11.22
C THR A 51 -17.11 -4.29 11.42
N ALA A 52 -16.98 -5.18 12.42
CA ALA A 52 -15.76 -5.97 12.60
C ALA A 52 -15.32 -6.70 11.30
N ARG A 53 -16.28 -7.28 10.58
CA ARG A 53 -16.03 -8.00 9.32
C ARG A 53 -15.58 -7.08 8.19
N THR A 54 -16.28 -5.97 7.97
CA THR A 54 -15.94 -5.03 6.89
C THR A 54 -14.64 -4.28 7.19
N TYR A 55 -14.34 -4.03 8.46
CA TYR A 55 -13.06 -3.50 8.90
C TYR A 55 -11.91 -4.48 8.65
N ARG A 56 -12.06 -5.77 9.01
CA ARG A 56 -11.07 -6.82 8.68
C ARG A 56 -10.82 -6.93 7.18
N ALA A 57 -11.89 -6.92 6.38
CA ALA A 57 -11.77 -6.94 4.92
C ALA A 57 -10.99 -5.72 4.40
N TRP A 58 -11.23 -4.54 4.96
CA TRP A 58 -10.52 -3.32 4.62
C TRP A 58 -9.02 -3.38 5.00
N LEU A 59 -8.69 -3.86 6.21
CA LEU A 59 -7.30 -4.07 6.64
C LEU A 59 -6.54 -5.00 5.66
N ASN A 60 -7.20 -6.08 5.21
CA ASN A 60 -6.62 -7.03 4.26
C ASN A 60 -6.45 -6.44 2.86
N ARG A 61 -7.46 -5.68 2.38
CA ARG A 61 -7.45 -5.02 1.07
C ARG A 61 -6.25 -4.07 0.95
N TRP A 62 -6.02 -3.27 1.97
CA TRP A 62 -4.95 -2.26 1.99
C TRP A 62 -3.59 -2.77 2.51
N ALA A 63 -3.48 -4.06 2.87
CA ALA A 63 -2.30 -4.63 3.51
C ALA A 63 -1.85 -3.82 4.74
N VAL A 64 -2.81 -3.56 5.62
CA VAL A 64 -2.55 -2.95 6.93
C VAL A 64 -2.00 -4.01 7.87
N HIS A 65 -0.85 -3.70 8.47
CA HIS A 65 -0.17 -4.59 9.41
C HIS A 65 -0.31 -4.09 10.84
N TYR A 66 -0.49 -2.79 11.02
CA TYR A 66 -0.64 -2.17 12.32
C TYR A 66 -1.76 -1.15 12.31
N VAL A 67 -2.41 -1.01 13.47
CA VAL A 67 -3.41 0.01 13.74
C VAL A 67 -2.99 0.77 14.98
N VAL A 68 -2.96 2.10 14.91
CA VAL A 68 -2.72 2.99 16.03
C VAL A 68 -4.03 3.65 16.45
N LEU A 69 -4.37 3.48 17.72
CA LEU A 69 -5.54 4.11 18.35
C LEU A 69 -5.06 5.20 19.33
N PRO A 70 -5.43 6.48 19.12
CA PRO A 70 -5.19 7.54 20.10
C PRO A 70 -6.06 7.37 21.35
N SER A 71 -5.52 7.80 22.49
CA SER A 71 -6.26 7.94 23.76
C SER A 71 -7.07 9.24 23.84
N GLY A 72 -6.67 10.28 23.09
CA GLY A 72 -7.29 11.61 23.12
C GLY A 72 -8.56 11.77 22.28
N PRO A 73 -9.06 13.01 22.11
CA PRO A 73 -10.22 13.31 21.28
C PRO A 73 -10.04 12.85 19.83
N LEU A 74 -11.09 12.26 19.27
CA LEU A 74 -11.11 11.71 17.91
C LEU A 74 -11.93 12.57 16.97
N ASP A 75 -11.53 12.62 15.70
CA ASP A 75 -12.41 13.17 14.66
C ASP A 75 -13.65 12.28 14.50
N SER A 76 -14.74 12.87 14.03
CA SER A 76 -15.96 12.23 13.57
C SER A 76 -15.74 10.92 12.81
N ALA A 77 -14.81 10.91 11.85
CA ALA A 77 -14.51 9.73 11.03
C ALA A 77 -13.80 8.60 11.81
N GLY A 78 -13.15 8.91 12.93
CA GLY A 78 -12.43 7.93 13.77
C GLY A 78 -13.28 7.33 14.90
N ARG A 79 -14.42 7.93 15.26
CA ARG A 79 -15.21 7.50 16.44
C ARG A 79 -15.75 6.07 16.33
N GLN A 80 -16.33 5.71 15.18
CA GLN A 80 -16.91 4.38 14.99
C GLN A 80 -15.83 3.29 14.95
N GLU A 81 -14.71 3.56 14.27
CA GLU A 81 -13.56 2.67 14.24
C GLU A 81 -12.93 2.48 15.63
N ALA A 82 -12.70 3.57 16.36
CA ALA A 82 -12.21 3.49 17.73
C ALA A 82 -13.14 2.69 18.64
N SER A 83 -14.45 2.84 18.47
CA SER A 83 -15.44 2.03 19.20
C SER A 83 -15.21 0.55 18.92
N LEU A 84 -15.13 0.14 17.64
CA LEU A 84 -14.87 -1.27 17.28
C LEU A 84 -13.57 -1.81 17.90
N ILE A 85 -12.48 -1.06 17.80
CA ILE A 85 -11.18 -1.47 18.36
C ILE A 85 -11.25 -1.61 19.88
N ARG A 86 -11.95 -0.70 20.58
CA ARG A 86 -12.09 -0.70 22.04
C ARG A 86 -12.98 -1.84 22.55
N HIS A 87 -14.01 -2.23 21.78
CA HIS A 87 -14.84 -3.39 22.10
C HIS A 87 -14.09 -4.72 21.93
N GLY A 88 -12.92 -4.69 21.27
CA GLY A 88 -12.09 -5.86 21.03
C GLY A 88 -12.42 -6.50 19.68
N LEU A 89 -11.39 -6.64 18.86
CA LEU A 89 -11.47 -7.36 17.59
C LEU A 89 -10.54 -8.57 17.67
N PRO A 90 -11.02 -9.79 17.36
CA PRO A 90 -10.20 -10.99 17.43
C PRO A 90 -8.99 -10.89 16.50
N ASP A 91 -9.10 -10.17 15.38
CA ASP A 91 -8.03 -10.00 14.40
C ASP A 91 -6.97 -8.95 14.80
N LEU A 92 -7.11 -8.29 15.95
CA LEU A 92 -6.16 -7.28 16.44
C LEU A 92 -5.55 -7.69 17.77
N LYS A 93 -4.22 -7.83 17.79
CA LYS A 93 -3.46 -8.06 19.01
C LYS A 93 -2.78 -6.77 19.46
N ARG A 94 -3.09 -6.27 20.65
CA ARG A 94 -2.34 -5.13 21.23
C ARG A 94 -0.89 -5.56 21.48
N VAL A 95 0.06 -4.83 20.91
CA VAL A 95 1.50 -5.13 21.02
C VAL A 95 2.27 -4.04 21.78
N TRP A 96 1.73 -2.84 21.89
CA TRP A 96 2.32 -1.75 22.66
C TRP A 96 1.25 -0.73 23.06
N SER A 97 1.50 0.02 24.13
CA SER A 97 0.71 1.17 24.51
C SER A 97 1.46 2.07 25.49
N ASP A 98 1.12 3.36 25.48
CA ASP A 98 1.46 4.32 26.53
C ASP A 98 0.21 5.13 26.94
N ALA A 99 0.40 6.28 27.60
CA ALA A 99 -0.69 7.16 28.00
C ALA A 99 -1.48 7.73 26.80
N ASN A 100 -0.83 7.90 25.65
CA ASN A 100 -1.35 8.63 24.51
C ASN A 100 -1.83 7.71 23.38
N TRP A 101 -1.27 6.51 23.27
CA TRP A 101 -1.40 5.65 22.10
C TRP A 101 -1.50 4.17 22.45
N LYS A 102 -2.23 3.42 21.61
CA LYS A 102 -2.25 1.96 21.63
C LYS A 102 -1.94 1.45 20.23
N LEU A 103 -0.97 0.55 20.12
CA LEU A 103 -0.57 -0.10 18.88
C LEU A 103 -1.08 -1.54 18.84
N TYR A 104 -1.80 -1.87 17.78
CA TYR A 104 -2.33 -3.20 17.51
C TYR A 104 -1.67 -3.79 16.27
N ALA A 105 -1.20 -5.02 16.36
CA ALA A 105 -0.79 -5.82 15.22
C ALA A 105 -2.00 -6.54 14.63
N VAL A 106 -2.17 -6.47 13.32
CA VAL A 106 -3.18 -7.22 12.58
C VAL A 106 -2.72 -8.68 12.50
N GLN A 107 -3.57 -9.61 12.92
CA GLN A 107 -3.28 -11.04 12.83
C GLN A 107 -3.30 -11.50 11.38
N THR A 108 -2.33 -12.32 10.97
CA THR A 108 -2.18 -12.84 9.60
C THR A 108 -2.43 -11.76 8.54
N PRO A 109 -1.65 -10.68 8.55
CA PRO A 109 -1.91 -9.54 7.69
C PRO A 109 -1.53 -9.88 6.26
N THR A 110 -2.30 -9.35 5.33
CA THR A 110 -2.01 -9.51 3.91
C THR A 110 -0.69 -8.81 3.54
N PRO A 111 0.24 -9.45 2.81
CA PRO A 111 1.48 -8.80 2.39
C PRO A 111 1.24 -7.66 1.39
N LEU A 112 2.07 -6.62 1.47
CA LEU A 112 2.04 -5.50 0.51
C LEU A 112 2.48 -5.94 -0.90
N ALA A 113 3.37 -6.95 -0.99
CA ALA A 113 3.88 -7.52 -2.23
C ALA A 113 3.84 -9.06 -2.16
N ALA A 114 3.17 -9.71 -3.11
CA ALA A 114 3.03 -11.17 -3.18
C ALA A 114 2.59 -11.63 -4.60
N PRO A 115 2.78 -12.90 -5.00
CA PRO A 115 3.57 -13.94 -4.31
C PRO A 115 5.08 -13.70 -4.48
N ASN A 116 5.90 -14.54 -3.82
CA ASN A 116 7.36 -14.60 -4.00
C ASN A 116 8.11 -13.28 -3.79
N ALA A 117 7.59 -12.39 -2.96
CA ALA A 117 8.21 -11.12 -2.65
C ALA A 117 8.15 -10.81 -1.15
N THR A 118 9.10 -10.02 -0.70
CA THR A 118 9.15 -9.50 0.67
C THR A 118 9.39 -8.00 0.63
N LEU A 119 8.60 -7.26 1.39
CA LEU A 119 8.81 -5.83 1.57
C LEU A 119 10.14 -5.58 2.26
N LYS A 120 10.96 -4.69 1.69
CA LYS A 120 12.20 -4.20 2.33
C LYS A 120 11.99 -2.81 2.92
N ASP A 121 11.33 -1.93 2.18
CA ASP A 121 10.97 -0.59 2.65
C ASP A 121 9.78 -0.04 1.86
N ALA A 122 8.93 0.75 2.53
CA ALA A 122 7.89 1.54 1.91
C ALA A 122 7.97 2.97 2.45
N GLY A 123 8.56 3.87 1.66
CA GLY A 123 8.61 5.31 1.93
C GLY A 123 7.42 6.07 1.35
N HIS A 124 7.53 7.40 1.30
CA HIS A 124 6.50 8.29 0.74
C HIS A 124 6.33 8.16 -0.77
N ASP A 125 7.46 8.06 -1.46
CA ASP A 125 7.57 8.16 -2.91
C ASP A 125 8.11 6.87 -3.54
N HIS A 126 8.50 5.89 -2.72
CA HIS A 126 9.11 4.65 -3.19
C HIS A 126 8.70 3.42 -2.39
N LEU A 127 8.85 2.27 -3.05
CA LEU A 127 8.63 0.94 -2.52
C LEU A 127 9.81 0.06 -2.94
N THR A 128 10.51 -0.53 -1.97
CA THR A 128 11.59 -1.49 -2.21
C THR A 128 11.15 -2.88 -1.78
N ILE A 129 11.26 -3.85 -2.69
CA ILE A 129 10.96 -5.25 -2.40
C ILE A 129 12.11 -6.15 -2.81
N THR A 130 12.25 -7.28 -2.13
CA THR A 130 13.04 -8.41 -2.61
C THR A 130 12.11 -9.43 -3.24
N VAL A 131 12.36 -9.77 -4.49
CA VAL A 131 11.68 -10.82 -5.24
C VAL A 131 12.55 -12.06 -5.22
N HIS A 132 11.96 -13.20 -4.87
CA HIS A 132 12.66 -14.46 -4.68
C HIS A 132 12.69 -15.34 -5.93
N ARG A 133 11.74 -15.13 -6.86
CA ARG A 133 11.61 -15.91 -8.10
C ARG A 133 11.03 -15.02 -9.21
N ALA A 134 11.43 -15.29 -10.46
CA ALA A 134 10.82 -14.66 -11.62
C ALA A 134 9.30 -14.93 -11.68
N GLY A 135 8.53 -14.01 -12.26
CA GLY A 135 7.08 -14.12 -12.37
C GLY A 135 6.38 -12.77 -12.26
N THR A 136 5.14 -12.78 -11.76
CA THR A 136 4.36 -11.56 -11.50
C THR A 136 4.13 -11.40 -10.01
N VAL A 137 4.40 -10.21 -9.49
CA VAL A 137 4.18 -9.82 -8.10
C VAL A 137 3.07 -8.76 -8.05
N ARG A 138 1.96 -9.07 -7.38
CA ARG A 138 0.91 -8.10 -7.04
C ARG A 138 1.43 -7.17 -5.95
N LEU A 139 1.43 -5.88 -6.25
CA LEU A 139 1.68 -4.82 -5.30
C LEU A 139 0.35 -4.20 -4.88
N ARG A 140 0.06 -4.14 -3.58
CA ARG A 140 -1.04 -3.33 -2.98
C ARG A 140 -0.67 -1.85 -2.95
N LEU A 141 -0.21 -1.39 -4.09
CA LEU A 141 0.16 -0.03 -4.45
C LEU A 141 -0.80 0.41 -5.56
N PRO A 142 -1.63 1.44 -5.34
CA PRO A 142 -2.52 1.94 -6.38
C PRO A 142 -1.75 2.28 -7.65
N TYR A 143 -2.27 1.84 -8.80
CA TYR A 143 -1.62 2.08 -10.07
C TYR A 143 -1.55 3.57 -10.40
N SER A 144 -0.42 4.00 -10.96
CA SER A 144 -0.25 5.30 -11.59
C SER A 144 0.62 5.13 -12.84
N PRO A 145 0.32 5.85 -13.95
CA PRO A 145 1.15 5.82 -15.15
C PRO A 145 2.56 6.40 -14.93
N TRP A 146 2.78 7.06 -13.79
CA TRP A 146 4.07 7.63 -13.39
C TRP A 146 4.93 6.66 -12.58
N LEU A 147 4.41 5.49 -12.20
CA LEU A 147 5.21 4.49 -11.51
C LEU A 147 6.32 3.98 -12.43
N THR A 148 7.54 3.99 -11.92
CA THR A 148 8.76 3.58 -12.62
C THR A 148 9.55 2.60 -11.78
N LEU A 149 10.31 1.72 -12.46
CA LEU A 149 11.40 1.03 -11.80
C LEU A 149 12.57 1.99 -11.62
N ALA A 150 13.23 1.89 -10.47
CA ALA A 150 14.36 2.72 -10.08
C ALA A 150 15.60 1.88 -9.74
N ASP A 151 16.77 2.44 -10.01
CA ASP A 151 18.06 1.86 -9.63
C ASP A 151 18.37 2.11 -8.14
N SER A 152 19.57 1.74 -7.68
CA SER A 152 20.00 1.97 -6.29
C SER A 152 20.14 3.40 -5.86
N HIS A 153 20.16 4.34 -6.80
CA HIS A 153 20.26 5.77 -6.56
C HIS A 153 18.90 6.46 -6.73
N GLY A 154 17.81 5.69 -6.85
CA GLY A 154 16.45 6.22 -7.04
C GLY A 154 16.19 6.72 -8.47
N ARG A 155 17.14 6.54 -9.40
CA ARG A 155 16.98 7.00 -10.78
C ARG A 155 16.19 6.00 -11.60
N LYS A 156 15.32 6.50 -12.47
CA LYS A 156 14.60 5.67 -13.43
C LYS A 156 15.49 4.68 -14.20
N VAL A 157 15.13 3.40 -14.14
CA VAL A 157 15.74 2.34 -14.96
C VAL A 157 15.35 2.56 -16.41
N LYS A 158 16.35 2.67 -17.30
CA LYS A 158 16.14 2.84 -18.73
C LYS A 158 15.44 1.62 -19.32
N ARG A 159 14.48 1.85 -20.21
CA ARG A 159 13.81 0.79 -20.97
C ARG A 159 14.84 0.15 -21.92
N THR A 160 15.08 -1.14 -21.75
CA THR A 160 16.01 -1.90 -22.59
C THR A 160 15.23 -2.91 -23.45
N ARG A 161 15.66 -3.09 -24.70
CA ARG A 161 15.13 -4.11 -25.62
C ARG A 161 15.77 -5.47 -25.36
N SER A 162 15.01 -6.54 -25.57
CA SER A 162 15.53 -7.92 -25.60
C SER A 162 15.58 -8.46 -27.03
N GLY A 163 16.76 -8.54 -27.63
CA GLY A 163 16.98 -9.04 -28.99
C GLY A 163 17.14 -7.93 -30.04
N THR A 164 17.34 -8.34 -31.30
CA THR A 164 17.55 -7.48 -32.46
C THR A 164 16.31 -7.50 -33.36
N GLY A 165 15.35 -6.60 -33.12
CA GLY A 165 14.15 -6.47 -33.94
C GLY A 165 13.23 -5.35 -33.46
N ARG A 166 12.32 -4.86 -34.33
CA ARG A 166 11.31 -3.85 -33.94
C ARG A 166 10.35 -4.38 -32.87
N ASP A 167 10.07 -5.69 -32.89
CA ASP A 167 9.10 -6.37 -32.03
C ASP A 167 9.70 -6.95 -30.75
N SER A 168 10.99 -6.69 -30.50
CA SER A 168 11.67 -7.15 -29.29
C SER A 168 11.01 -6.56 -28.02
N PRO A 169 10.65 -7.39 -27.03
CA PRO A 169 9.97 -6.90 -25.83
C PRO A 169 10.84 -5.90 -25.08
N LEU A 170 10.18 -4.85 -24.58
CA LEU A 170 10.82 -3.78 -23.83
C LEU A 170 10.82 -4.12 -22.33
N ASN A 171 11.80 -3.54 -21.63
CA ASN A 171 11.97 -3.60 -20.18
C ASN A 171 12.54 -4.94 -19.67
N ARG A 172 13.76 -5.29 -20.11
CA ARG A 172 14.50 -6.48 -19.60
C ARG A 172 14.68 -6.48 -18.08
N ALA A 173 14.68 -5.32 -17.44
CA ALA A 173 14.76 -5.20 -15.99
C ALA A 173 13.43 -5.48 -15.27
N GLY A 174 12.34 -5.77 -16.00
CA GLY A 174 10.98 -5.88 -15.48
C GLY A 174 10.11 -4.70 -15.84
N CYS A 175 8.81 -4.82 -15.61
CA CYS A 175 7.84 -3.79 -15.97
C CYS A 175 6.62 -3.76 -15.04
N LEU A 176 5.91 -2.64 -15.05
CA LEU A 176 4.72 -2.41 -14.24
C LEU A 176 3.48 -2.45 -15.14
N MET A 177 2.40 -3.04 -14.65
CA MET A 177 1.13 -3.10 -15.36
C MET A 177 -0.05 -2.78 -14.44
N LYS A 178 -1.07 -2.14 -15.02
CA LYS A 178 -2.34 -1.87 -14.35
C LYS A 178 -3.09 -3.20 -14.16
N ARG A 179 -3.50 -3.49 -12.93
CA ARG A 179 -4.49 -4.53 -12.66
C ARG A 179 -5.76 -3.92 -12.10
N VAL A 180 -6.87 -4.18 -12.78
CA VAL A 180 -8.20 -3.97 -12.22
C VAL A 180 -8.62 -5.21 -11.44
N GLU A 181 -8.98 -5.02 -10.18
CA GLU A 181 -9.54 -6.03 -9.29
C GLU A 181 -10.94 -5.59 -8.87
N SER A 182 -11.94 -6.41 -9.16
CA SER A 182 -13.32 -6.19 -8.73
C SER A 182 -13.61 -7.18 -7.62
N LEU A 183 -13.93 -6.67 -6.43
CA LEU A 183 -14.38 -7.52 -5.32
C LEU A 183 -15.87 -7.89 -5.47
N ASP A 184 -16.66 -7.01 -6.08
CA ASP A 184 -18.02 -7.25 -6.58
C ASP A 184 -18.38 -6.18 -7.65
N ALA A 185 -19.58 -6.22 -8.23
CA ALA A 185 -20.02 -5.26 -9.26
C ALA A 185 -20.43 -3.88 -8.70
N ASN A 186 -20.69 -3.77 -7.40
CA ASN A 186 -21.24 -2.57 -6.74
C ASN A 186 -20.20 -1.79 -5.92
N ARG A 187 -18.97 -2.31 -5.78
CA ARG A 187 -17.86 -1.65 -5.11
C ARG A 187 -16.93 -0.94 -6.10
N PRO A 188 -16.22 0.11 -5.67
CA PRO A 188 -15.17 0.73 -6.48
C PRO A 188 -14.15 -0.32 -6.91
N ARG A 189 -13.85 -0.36 -8.21
CA ARG A 189 -12.82 -1.24 -8.76
C ARG A 189 -11.47 -0.82 -8.18
N ASP A 190 -10.80 -1.75 -7.52
CA ASP A 190 -9.42 -1.52 -7.14
C ASP A 190 -8.54 -1.53 -8.37
N VAL A 191 -7.63 -0.57 -8.45
CA VAL A 191 -6.64 -0.52 -9.50
C VAL A 191 -5.26 -0.65 -8.87
N TRP A 192 -4.78 -1.88 -8.81
CA TRP A 192 -3.48 -2.25 -8.25
C TRP A 192 -2.39 -2.28 -9.31
N THR A 193 -1.15 -2.38 -8.85
CA THR A 193 0.03 -2.50 -9.72
C THR A 193 0.51 -3.94 -9.69
N ASP A 194 0.62 -4.58 -10.86
CA ASP A 194 1.36 -5.82 -11.03
C ASP A 194 2.78 -5.49 -11.50
N LEU A 195 3.78 -6.08 -10.84
CA LEU A 195 5.18 -6.01 -11.25
C LEU A 195 5.56 -7.33 -11.92
N VAL A 196 5.91 -7.28 -13.20
CA VAL A 196 6.47 -8.41 -13.93
C VAL A 196 7.98 -8.40 -13.77
N VAL A 197 8.51 -9.46 -13.15
CA VAL A 197 9.92 -9.61 -12.78
C VAL A 197 10.54 -10.79 -13.54
N PRO A 198 11.54 -10.53 -14.41
CA PRO A 198 12.17 -11.59 -15.19
C PRO A 198 13.18 -12.42 -14.39
N HIS A 199 13.58 -11.97 -13.19
CA HIS A 199 14.53 -12.66 -12.32
C HIS A 199 14.24 -12.37 -10.84
N ALA A 200 14.83 -13.17 -9.95
CA ALA A 200 14.94 -12.80 -8.55
C ALA A 200 15.86 -11.59 -8.37
N GLY A 201 15.63 -10.78 -7.34
CA GLY A 201 16.44 -9.60 -7.08
C GLY A 201 15.73 -8.54 -6.24
N THR A 202 16.39 -7.39 -6.08
CA THR A 202 15.78 -6.23 -5.41
C THR A 202 15.19 -5.29 -6.44
N TYR A 203 13.92 -4.97 -6.28
CA TYR A 203 13.17 -4.07 -7.14
C TYR A 203 12.76 -2.84 -6.36
N ARG A 204 13.04 -1.66 -6.92
CA ARG A 204 12.57 -0.37 -6.39
C ARG A 204 11.55 0.20 -7.35
N ILE A 205 10.40 0.58 -6.82
CA ILE A 205 9.32 1.24 -7.54
C ILE A 205 9.23 2.65 -6.98
N ALA A 206 9.24 3.66 -7.83
CA ALA A 206 9.10 5.05 -7.43
C ALA A 206 8.05 5.76 -8.30
N ALA A 207 7.54 6.89 -7.83
CA ALA A 207 6.63 7.76 -8.60
C ALA A 207 7.39 9.02 -9.06
N GLU A 208 8.17 8.89 -10.13
CA GLU A 208 8.94 10.01 -10.68
C GLU A 208 8.20 10.60 -11.90
N TYR A 209 7.94 11.90 -11.88
CA TYR A 209 7.39 12.62 -13.04
C TYR A 209 8.49 12.78 -14.10
N GLY A 210 8.24 12.24 -15.30
CA GLY A 210 9.18 12.36 -16.42
C GLY A 210 8.66 11.73 -17.70
N LEU A 211 9.27 12.10 -18.83
CA LEU A 211 8.99 11.53 -20.15
C LEU A 211 10.17 10.65 -20.60
N PRO A 212 9.91 9.46 -21.18
CA PRO A 212 8.60 8.80 -21.30
C PRO A 212 8.05 8.39 -19.93
N ARG A 213 6.71 8.30 -19.79
CA ARG A 213 6.05 7.98 -18.50
C ARG A 213 6.36 6.55 -18.05
N GLY A 214 6.67 6.37 -16.77
CA GLY A 214 6.72 5.08 -16.07
C GLY A 214 7.59 3.97 -16.71
N SER A 215 7.43 2.75 -16.20
CA SER A 215 8.07 1.52 -16.71
C SER A 215 7.01 0.51 -17.17
N THR A 216 6.06 0.95 -17.99
CA THR A 216 4.93 0.10 -18.40
C THR A 216 5.35 -1.08 -19.28
N CYS A 217 4.72 -2.24 -19.08
CA CYS A 217 4.96 -3.42 -19.91
C CYS A 217 4.64 -3.15 -21.39
N SER A 218 5.46 -3.68 -22.31
CA SER A 218 5.18 -3.61 -23.75
C SER A 218 3.86 -4.32 -24.06
N GLY A 219 2.94 -3.61 -24.73
CA GLY A 219 1.61 -4.13 -25.08
C GLY A 219 0.48 -3.75 -24.11
N GLY A 220 0.74 -2.94 -23.08
CA GLY A 220 -0.29 -2.44 -22.17
C GLY A 220 -0.67 -0.99 -22.39
N LEU A 221 -1.76 -0.76 -23.13
CA LEU A 221 -2.68 0.37 -23.00
C LEU A 221 -4.11 -0.16 -23.13
#